data_AF-A0A818B7R9-F1
#
_entry.id   AF-A0A818B7R9-F1
#
_cell.length_a   1.000
_cell.length_b   1.000
_cell.length_c   1.000
_cell.angle_alpha   90.00
_cell.angle_beta   90.00
_cell.angle_gamma   90.00
#
_symmetry.space_group_name_H-M   'P 1'
#
loop_
_entity.id
_entity.type
_entity.pdbx_description
1 polymer ?
#
loop_
_entity_poly.entity_id
_entity_poly.type
_entity_poly.pdbx_seq_one_letter_code
_entity_poly.pdbx_strand_id
1 'polypeptide(L)'
;IVGDYDMERLLKRCNAVVYIIDAQDDYTQSVSSLNMIIQSGRRVNPRLRYEVFIHKVDQLSEETKIETQRDIHNQVRDRFADLNGGTDSWPLTSFGSNPNSQNILINFHLTSIFDHSVFEAFSKVIQKLLPQFNHLEDLLNYLISASNMEQAFLFDIQTKISIATDSSPTDMQMYELCCDMIDLLINMSQIYGQPDGNVVETIEDDVYDDGIINDEQSAENLEPEDDDKDEHVPNGIHEPTTSYTNGSLSTTPVKTSCSSITDEINEPTSNVFDSMSSSVIKLTGGRALYLKEINRHLALICVLREEALTKQAIIEYNVNQLKKSILELFHLTHETPVAS
;
A
#
# COMPACT_ATOMS: atom_id res chain seq x y z
N ILE A 1 30.68 -18.65 19.99
CA ILE A 1 30.55 -19.91 19.21
C ILE A 1 29.08 -20.26 18.91
N VAL A 2 28.10 -19.83 19.73
CA VAL A 2 26.67 -20.16 19.49
C VAL A 2 26.01 -19.32 18.37
N GLY A 3 26.47 -18.10 18.07
CA GLY A 3 25.83 -17.24 17.05
C GLY A 3 26.20 -17.52 15.58
N ASP A 4 27.36 -18.15 15.32
CA ASP A 4 27.88 -18.31 13.95
C ASP A 4 27.15 -19.45 13.20
N TYR A 5 26.83 -20.53 13.91
CA TYR A 5 26.10 -21.67 13.34
C TYR A 5 24.64 -21.36 13.00
N ASP A 6 23.99 -20.47 13.76
CA ASP A 6 22.61 -20.06 13.48
C ASP A 6 22.55 -19.12 12.26
N MET A 7 23.52 -18.21 12.12
CA MET A 7 23.62 -17.34 10.94
C MET A 7 23.77 -18.15 9.65
N GLU A 8 24.65 -19.16 9.62
CA GLU A 8 24.81 -20.01 8.44
C GLU A 8 23.54 -20.81 8.11
N ARG A 9 22.84 -21.32 9.13
CA ARG A 9 21.57 -22.03 8.93
C ARG A 9 20.47 -21.13 8.38
N LEU A 10 20.38 -19.89 8.86
CA LEU A 10 19.43 -18.89 8.38
C LEU A 10 19.74 -18.51 6.93
N LEU A 11 21.00 -18.19 6.62
CA LEU A 11 21.45 -17.85 5.27
C LEU A 11 21.21 -18.98 4.25
N LYS A 12 21.25 -20.24 4.70
CA LYS A 12 20.93 -21.39 3.85
C LYS A 12 19.46 -21.45 3.43
N ARG A 13 18.53 -20.96 4.26
CA ARG A 13 17.08 -21.00 4.00
C ARG A 13 16.55 -19.73 3.35
N CYS A 14 17.29 -18.63 3.41
CA CYS A 14 16.89 -17.35 2.83
C CYS A 14 17.17 -17.29 1.32
N ASN A 15 16.34 -16.53 0.60
CA ASN A 15 16.52 -16.23 -0.83
C ASN A 15 17.08 -14.81 -1.09
N ALA A 16 16.81 -13.88 -0.17
CA ALA A 16 17.38 -12.53 -0.18
C ALA A 16 17.76 -12.10 1.24
N VAL A 17 18.73 -11.20 1.31
CA VAL A 17 19.17 -10.53 2.54
C VAL A 17 19.04 -9.03 2.32
N VAL A 18 18.23 -8.39 3.16
CA VAL A 18 18.14 -6.93 3.21
C VAL A 18 19.08 -6.43 4.29
N TYR A 19 20.03 -5.56 3.92
CA TYR A 19 20.96 -4.94 4.86
C TYR A 19 20.71 -3.44 4.92
N ILE A 20 20.56 -2.90 6.12
CA ILE A 20 20.21 -1.49 6.34
C ILE A 20 21.46 -0.74 6.77
N ILE A 21 21.77 0.35 6.07
CA ILE A 21 22.86 1.28 6.39
C ILE A 21 22.22 2.61 6.75
N ASP A 22 22.51 3.13 7.93
CA ASP A 22 22.11 4.49 8.29
C ASP A 22 22.97 5.51 7.51
N ALA A 23 22.34 6.36 6.71
CA ALA A 23 23.03 7.37 5.90
C ALA A 23 23.49 8.59 6.71
N GLN A 24 22.97 8.77 7.93
CA GLN A 24 23.29 9.92 8.80
C GLN A 24 24.43 9.62 9.79
N ASP A 25 24.81 8.35 9.93
CA ASP A 25 25.89 7.90 10.81
C ASP A 25 27.13 7.46 10.01
N ASP A 26 28.25 7.21 10.70
CA ASP A 26 29.45 6.65 10.06
C ASP A 26 29.21 5.21 9.59
N TYR A 27 29.01 5.05 8.28
CA TYR A 27 28.74 3.77 7.64
C TYR A 27 29.99 2.91 7.41
N THR A 28 31.20 3.35 7.77
CA THR A 28 32.45 2.60 7.53
C THR A 28 32.45 1.22 8.20
N GLN A 29 31.94 1.13 9.44
CA GLN A 29 31.80 -0.14 10.16
C GLN A 29 30.67 -1.00 9.59
N SER A 30 29.56 -0.38 9.17
CA SER A 30 28.42 -1.05 8.54
C SER A 30 28.81 -1.68 7.22
N VAL A 31 29.57 -0.98 6.38
CA VAL A 31 30.12 -1.51 5.12
C VAL A 31 31.10 -2.65 5.37
N SER A 32 31.92 -2.57 6.42
CA SER A 32 32.81 -3.68 6.81
C SER A 32 32.02 -4.93 7.24
N SER A 33 30.94 -4.73 8.00
CA SER A 33 30.05 -5.79 8.46
C SER A 33 29.27 -6.42 7.29
N LEU A 34 28.79 -5.60 6.36
CA LEU A 34 28.14 -6.05 5.12
C LEU A 34 29.06 -6.97 4.31
N ASN A 35 30.34 -6.61 4.15
CA ASN A 35 31.30 -7.44 3.45
C ASN A 35 31.49 -8.81 4.13
N MET A 36 31.56 -8.85 5.47
CA MET A 36 31.62 -10.11 6.21
C MET A 36 30.37 -10.99 5.99
N ILE A 37 29.18 -10.38 5.99
CA ILE A 37 27.91 -11.09 5.73
C ILE A 37 27.87 -11.64 4.31
N ILE A 38 28.31 -10.85 3.31
CA ILE A 38 28.37 -11.28 1.91
C ILE A 38 29.33 -12.47 1.76
N GLN A 39 30.51 -12.42 2.40
CA GLN A 39 31.46 -13.53 2.35
C GLN A 39 30.92 -14.81 3.00
N SER A 40 30.32 -14.69 4.18
CA SER A 40 29.70 -15.83 4.86
C SER A 40 28.54 -16.39 4.04
N GLY A 41 27.66 -15.54 3.52
CA GLY A 41 26.54 -15.98 2.67
C GLY A 41 26.98 -16.62 1.36
N ARG A 42 28.06 -16.13 0.73
CA ARG A 42 28.64 -16.76 -0.49
C ARG A 42 29.06 -18.20 -0.26
N ARG A 43 29.63 -18.51 0.90
CA ARG A 43 30.04 -19.90 1.24
C ARG A 43 28.84 -20.82 1.41
N VAL A 44 27.72 -20.29 1.90
CA VAL A 44 26.53 -21.08 2.24
C VAL A 44 25.57 -21.22 1.07
N ASN A 45 25.25 -20.13 0.38
CA ASN A 45 24.27 -20.09 -0.70
C ASN A 45 24.65 -19.03 -1.76
N PRO A 46 25.22 -19.43 -2.91
CA PRO A 46 25.63 -18.50 -3.97
C PRO A 46 24.45 -17.88 -4.74
N ARG A 47 23.20 -18.33 -4.49
CA ARG A 47 21.98 -17.77 -5.11
C ARG A 47 21.34 -16.65 -4.27
N LEU A 48 21.96 -16.29 -3.13
CA LEU A 48 21.48 -15.20 -2.30
C LEU A 48 21.57 -13.87 -3.04
N ARG A 49 20.48 -13.11 -2.97
CA ARG A 49 20.43 -11.72 -3.42
C ARG A 49 20.66 -10.79 -2.24
N TYR A 50 21.46 -9.75 -2.44
CA TYR A 50 21.75 -8.76 -1.42
C TYR A 50 21.13 -7.43 -1.84
N GLU A 51 20.29 -6.89 -0.97
CA GLU A 51 19.59 -5.63 -1.20
C GLU A 51 19.97 -4.70 -0.05
N VAL A 52 20.66 -3.60 -0.37
CA VAL A 52 21.20 -2.66 0.61
C VAL A 52 20.30 -1.44 0.64
N PHE A 53 19.70 -1.17 1.80
CA PHE A 53 18.87 -0.01 2.04
C PHE A 53 19.71 1.05 2.72
N ILE A 54 20.00 2.12 1.98
CA ILE A 54 20.59 3.34 2.52
C ILE A 54 19.43 4.11 3.14
N HIS A 55 19.38 4.13 4.46
CA HIS A 55 18.22 4.52 5.24
C HIS A 55 18.40 5.89 5.90
N LYS A 56 17.29 6.52 6.30
CA LYS A 56 17.22 7.87 6.87
C LYS A 56 17.74 8.97 5.94
N VAL A 57 17.42 8.85 4.65
CA VAL A 57 17.82 9.86 3.65
C VAL A 57 16.95 11.13 3.66
N ASP A 58 15.96 11.22 4.55
CA ASP A 58 14.96 12.31 4.63
C ASP A 58 15.57 13.70 4.85
N GLN A 59 16.62 13.80 5.65
CA GLN A 59 17.26 15.09 5.97
C GLN A 59 18.40 15.45 5.03
N LEU A 60 18.73 14.56 4.09
CA LEU A 60 19.81 14.77 3.14
C LEU A 60 19.28 15.48 1.88
N SER A 61 20.08 16.41 1.36
CA SER A 61 19.80 17.00 0.05
C SER A 61 19.97 15.97 -1.07
N GLU A 62 19.29 16.15 -2.21
CA GLU A 62 19.41 15.24 -3.36
C GLU A 62 20.87 15.06 -3.83
N GLU A 63 21.68 16.12 -3.78
CA GLU A 63 23.10 16.06 -4.11
C GLU A 63 23.86 15.15 -3.13
N THR A 64 23.61 15.31 -1.82
CA THR A 64 24.21 14.47 -0.78
C THR A 64 23.75 13.02 -0.87
N LYS A 65 22.50 12.76 -1.26
CA LYS A 65 21.99 11.39 -1.49
C LYS A 65 22.77 10.68 -2.60
N ILE A 66 23.02 11.37 -3.72
CA ILE A 66 23.78 10.82 -4.84
C ILE A 66 25.24 10.59 -4.43
N GLU A 67 25.84 11.52 -3.69
CA GLU A 67 27.21 11.39 -3.19
C GLU A 67 27.38 10.23 -2.22
N THR A 68 26.52 10.14 -1.19
CA THR A 68 26.53 9.04 -0.21
C THR A 68 26.28 7.69 -0.85
N GLN A 69 25.32 7.59 -1.78
CA GLN A 69 25.08 6.37 -2.55
C GLN A 69 26.31 5.96 -3.35
N ARG A 70 26.93 6.90 -4.06
CA ARG A 70 28.14 6.65 -4.85
C ARG A 70 29.32 6.24 -3.97
N ASP A 71 29.48 6.87 -2.82
CA ASP A 71 30.55 6.56 -1.88
C ASP A 71 30.39 5.16 -1.28
N ILE A 72 29.21 4.84 -0.74
CA ILE A 72 28.89 3.50 -0.22
C ILE A 72 29.08 2.44 -1.31
N HIS A 73 28.61 2.68 -2.53
CA HIS A 73 28.79 1.77 -3.65
C HIS A 73 30.27 1.53 -3.96
N ASN A 74 31.10 2.58 -3.98
CA ASN A 74 32.53 2.45 -4.21
C ASN A 74 33.24 1.75 -3.05
N GLN A 75 32.90 2.07 -1.81
CA GLN A 75 33.52 1.48 -0.64
C GLN A 75 33.20 -0.03 -0.54
N VAL A 76 31.95 -0.43 -0.81
CA VAL A 76 31.58 -1.86 -0.90
C VAL A 76 32.36 -2.54 -2.03
N ARG A 77 32.47 -1.88 -3.20
CA ARG A 77 33.21 -2.41 -4.36
C ARG A 77 34.69 -2.60 -4.10
N ASP A 78 35.36 -1.60 -3.55
CA ASP A 78 36.80 -1.62 -3.33
C ASP A 78 37.16 -2.64 -2.23
N ARG A 79 36.38 -2.69 -1.13
CA ARG A 79 36.55 -3.71 -0.08
C ARG A 79 36.29 -5.12 -0.57
N PHE A 80 35.32 -5.29 -1.48
CA PHE A 80 35.06 -6.58 -2.10
C PHE A 80 36.21 -7.03 -3.03
N ALA A 81 36.83 -6.08 -3.75
CA ALA A 81 37.97 -6.35 -4.62
C ALA A 81 39.24 -6.72 -3.84
N ASP A 82 39.50 -6.07 -2.70
CA ASP A 82 40.69 -6.32 -1.87
C ASP A 82 40.72 -7.75 -1.28
N LEU A 83 39.55 -8.36 -1.07
CA LEU A 83 39.42 -9.67 -0.43
C LEU A 83 39.48 -10.83 -1.43
N ASN A 84 39.13 -10.60 -2.71
CA ASN A 84 39.35 -11.54 -3.80
C ASN A 84 40.71 -11.22 -4.46
N GLY A 85 41.79 -11.82 -3.96
CA GLY A 85 43.11 -11.70 -4.58
C GLY A 85 43.07 -11.95 -6.09
N GLY A 86 43.19 -10.87 -6.87
CA GLY A 86 43.57 -10.86 -8.28
C GLY A 86 42.94 -11.90 -9.21
N THR A 87 41.61 -12.00 -9.26
CA THR A 87 40.87 -12.47 -10.46
C THR A 87 39.44 -11.88 -10.41
N ASP A 88 39.18 -10.97 -11.35
CA ASP A 88 37.91 -10.60 -11.98
C ASP A 88 36.59 -11.13 -11.36
N SER A 89 35.81 -10.18 -10.78
CA SER A 89 34.45 -9.79 -11.22
C SER A 89 33.59 -9.24 -10.07
N TRP A 90 33.47 -7.90 -10.02
CA TRP A 90 32.31 -7.21 -9.45
C TRP A 90 31.13 -7.38 -10.42
N PRO A 91 29.85 -7.44 -9.98
CA PRO A 91 28.70 -7.38 -10.88
C PRO A 91 28.70 -6.04 -11.64
N LEU A 92 29.33 -6.02 -12.82
CA LEU A 92 29.17 -4.91 -13.74
C LEU A 92 27.77 -5.02 -14.32
N THR A 93 26.96 -3.99 -14.09
CA THR A 93 25.74 -3.76 -14.84
C THR A 93 26.06 -3.82 -16.34
N SER A 94 25.47 -4.83 -17.01
CA SER A 94 25.07 -4.82 -18.41
C SER A 94 26.00 -4.25 -19.50
N PHE A 95 27.32 -4.43 -19.49
CA PHE A 95 28.14 -4.33 -20.72
C PHE A 95 29.49 -5.06 -20.57
N GLY A 96 29.57 -6.31 -21.03
CA GLY A 96 30.85 -7.00 -21.26
C GLY A 96 31.14 -8.20 -20.36
N SER A 97 31.50 -9.31 -21.00
CA SER A 97 31.51 -10.70 -20.56
C SER A 97 32.74 -11.20 -19.79
N ASN A 98 32.52 -12.03 -18.76
CA ASN A 98 33.30 -13.27 -18.49
C ASN A 98 32.36 -14.32 -17.82
N PRO A 99 32.30 -15.61 -18.24
CA PRO A 99 31.18 -16.50 -17.90
C PRO A 99 31.34 -17.36 -16.63
N ASN A 100 32.45 -17.29 -15.87
CA ASN A 100 32.74 -18.24 -14.78
C ASN A 100 32.96 -17.65 -13.39
N SER A 101 32.73 -16.35 -13.18
CA SER A 101 32.68 -15.74 -11.84
C SER A 101 31.22 -15.62 -11.42
N GLN A 102 30.84 -16.22 -10.29
CA GLN A 102 29.51 -16.07 -9.70
C GLN A 102 29.30 -14.58 -9.33
N ASN A 103 28.73 -13.81 -10.24
CA ASN A 103 28.42 -12.40 -10.04
C ASN A 103 27.37 -12.28 -8.92
N ILE A 104 27.77 -11.69 -7.80
CA ILE A 104 26.86 -11.39 -6.69
C ILE A 104 26.00 -10.21 -7.09
N LEU A 105 24.68 -10.34 -7.05
CA LEU A 105 23.78 -9.22 -7.33
C LEU A 105 23.57 -8.42 -6.05
N ILE A 106 24.20 -7.23 -5.99
CA ILE A 106 23.99 -6.26 -4.92
C ILE A 106 23.22 -5.08 -5.53
N ASN A 107 22.05 -4.80 -4.99
CA ASN A 107 21.24 -3.64 -5.37
C ASN A 107 21.19 -2.65 -4.22
N PHE A 108 21.18 -1.36 -4.53
CA PHE A 108 21.13 -0.28 -3.56
C PHE A 108 19.83 0.49 -3.72
N HIS A 109 19.15 0.75 -2.61
CA HIS A 109 17.92 1.54 -2.55
C HIS A 109 18.08 2.65 -1.53
N LEU A 110 17.67 3.85 -1.91
CA LEU A 110 17.54 4.98 -0.99
C LEU A 110 16.16 4.85 -0.32
N THR A 111 16.12 4.90 1.00
CA THR A 111 14.90 4.62 1.76
C THR A 111 14.72 5.60 2.93
N SER A 112 13.50 6.06 3.15
CA SER A 112 13.08 6.76 4.37
C SER A 112 11.72 6.27 4.84
N ILE A 113 11.48 6.29 6.15
CA ILE A 113 10.16 5.96 6.73
C ILE A 113 9.16 7.12 6.63
N PHE A 114 9.63 8.32 6.28
CA PHE A 114 8.78 9.50 6.16
C PHE A 114 8.19 9.69 4.75
N ASP A 115 8.71 8.95 3.78
CA ASP A 115 8.21 8.92 2.40
C ASP A 115 7.80 7.48 2.03
N HIS A 116 7.31 7.29 0.80
CA HIS A 116 6.89 5.98 0.32
C HIS A 116 8.05 5.11 -0.20
N SER A 117 9.31 5.59 -0.12
CA SER A 117 10.45 4.95 -0.78
C SER A 117 10.78 3.59 -0.17
N VAL A 118 10.52 3.40 1.13
CA VAL A 118 10.65 2.10 1.79
C VAL A 118 9.71 1.07 1.16
N PHE A 119 8.46 1.45 0.88
CA PHE A 119 7.48 0.54 0.26
C PHE A 119 7.86 0.21 -1.19
N GLU A 120 8.35 1.20 -1.95
CA GLU A 120 8.83 0.98 -3.32
C GLU A 120 10.06 0.04 -3.33
N ALA A 121 11.03 0.27 -2.44
CA ALA A 121 12.21 -0.57 -2.30
C ALA A 121 11.82 -2.01 -1.93
N PHE A 122 10.94 -2.19 -0.95
CA PHE A 122 10.42 -3.52 -0.61
C PHE A 122 9.67 -4.17 -1.78
N SER A 123 8.89 -3.40 -2.54
CA SER A 123 8.21 -3.89 -3.75
C SER A 123 9.19 -4.47 -4.75
N LYS A 124 10.27 -3.75 -5.07
CA LYS A 124 11.33 -4.23 -5.97
C LYS A 124 12.04 -5.48 -5.43
N VAL A 125 12.23 -5.58 -4.11
CA VAL A 125 12.80 -6.78 -3.49
C VAL A 125 11.86 -7.98 -3.61
N ILE A 126 10.58 -7.81 -3.28
CA ILE A 126 9.57 -8.87 -3.35
C ILE A 126 9.34 -9.33 -4.80
N GLN A 127 9.23 -8.40 -5.75
CA GLN A 127 9.08 -8.70 -7.18
C GLN A 127 10.19 -9.61 -7.69
N LYS A 128 11.45 -9.34 -7.31
CA LYS A 128 12.58 -10.21 -7.63
C LYS A 128 12.45 -11.59 -7.00
N LEU A 129 11.90 -11.68 -5.79
CA LEU A 129 11.74 -12.94 -5.05
C LEU A 129 10.66 -13.86 -5.63
N LEU A 130 9.65 -13.31 -6.31
CA LEU A 130 8.53 -14.07 -6.87
C LEU A 130 8.95 -14.86 -8.13
N PRO A 131 8.89 -16.20 -8.13
CA PRO A 131 9.24 -17.02 -9.30
C PRO A 131 8.33 -16.75 -10.51
N GLN A 132 7.06 -16.46 -10.26
CA GLN A 132 6.04 -16.20 -11.28
C GLN A 132 5.92 -14.73 -11.69
N PHE A 133 6.84 -13.86 -11.26
CA PHE A 133 6.80 -12.43 -11.57
C PHE A 133 6.64 -12.14 -13.08
N ASN A 134 7.43 -12.81 -13.93
CA ASN A 134 7.37 -12.60 -15.39
C ASN A 134 5.98 -12.85 -15.97
N HIS A 135 5.26 -13.87 -15.48
CA HIS A 135 3.90 -14.16 -15.94
C HIS A 135 2.91 -13.07 -15.52
N LEU A 136 3.06 -12.52 -14.30
CA LEU A 136 2.24 -11.41 -13.83
C LEU A 136 2.52 -10.14 -14.63
N GLU A 137 3.78 -9.85 -14.92
CA GLU A 137 4.20 -8.72 -15.75
C GLU A 137 3.61 -8.81 -17.17
N ASP A 138 3.69 -9.98 -17.81
CA ASP A 138 3.10 -10.22 -19.14
C ASP A 138 1.59 -10.02 -19.16
N LEU A 139 0.88 -10.47 -18.12
CA LEU A 139 -0.56 -10.27 -17.97
C LEU A 139 -0.92 -8.78 -17.80
N LEU A 140 -0.14 -8.03 -17.04
CA LEU A 140 -0.32 -6.58 -16.89
C LEU A 140 -0.03 -5.83 -18.19
N ASN A 141 1.05 -6.19 -18.90
CA ASN A 141 1.39 -5.63 -20.21
C ASN A 141 0.25 -5.85 -21.22
N TYR A 142 -0.37 -7.04 -21.23
CA TYR A 142 -1.54 -7.31 -22.07
C TYR A 142 -2.74 -6.42 -21.70
N LEU A 143 -3.04 -6.23 -20.41
CA LEU A 143 -4.13 -5.36 -19.96
C LEU A 143 -3.93 -3.92 -20.46
N ILE A 144 -2.72 -3.39 -20.28
CA ILE A 144 -2.37 -2.01 -20.65
C ILE A 144 -2.54 -1.82 -22.15
N SER A 145 -2.03 -2.75 -22.96
CA SER A 145 -2.14 -2.71 -24.42
C SER A 145 -3.59 -2.81 -24.90
N ALA A 146 -4.39 -3.72 -24.32
CA ALA A 146 -5.78 -3.93 -24.73
C ALA A 146 -6.73 -2.81 -24.30
N SER A 147 -6.41 -2.11 -23.19
CA SER A 147 -7.30 -1.13 -22.57
C SER A 147 -6.82 0.32 -22.74
N ASN A 148 -5.70 0.54 -23.44
CA ASN A 148 -5.07 1.84 -23.65
C ASN A 148 -4.82 2.60 -22.32
N MET A 149 -4.25 1.88 -21.34
CA MET A 149 -3.83 2.46 -20.07
C MET A 149 -2.38 2.96 -20.19
N GLU A 150 -1.95 3.84 -19.28
CA GLU A 150 -0.56 4.30 -19.23
C GLU A 150 0.30 3.36 -18.38
N GLN A 151 -0.19 2.92 -17.21
CA GLN A 151 0.53 2.07 -16.25
C GLN A 151 -0.43 1.19 -15.44
N ALA A 152 0.06 0.07 -14.92
CA ALA A 152 -0.71 -0.81 -14.04
C ALA A 152 0.14 -1.42 -12.92
N PHE A 153 -0.43 -1.46 -11.72
CA PHE A 153 0.20 -1.96 -10.51
C PHE A 153 -0.72 -2.95 -9.80
N LEU A 154 -0.16 -4.04 -9.31
CA LEU A 154 -0.83 -4.97 -8.42
C LEU A 154 -0.30 -4.76 -7.00
N PHE A 155 -1.13 -4.18 -6.14
CA PHE A 155 -0.79 -3.84 -4.76
C PHE A 155 -1.39 -4.82 -3.77
N ASP A 156 -0.64 -5.15 -2.73
CA ASP A 156 -1.21 -5.60 -1.46
C ASP A 156 -1.72 -4.38 -0.67
N ILE A 157 -3.01 -4.37 -0.40
CA ILE A 157 -3.73 -3.28 0.27
C ILE A 157 -3.21 -3.06 1.70
N GLN A 158 -2.90 -4.13 2.44
CA GLN A 158 -2.54 -4.01 3.85
C GLN A 158 -1.12 -3.47 4.01
N THR A 159 -0.20 -3.94 3.19
CA THR A 159 1.23 -3.59 3.29
C THR A 159 1.64 -2.43 2.37
N LYS A 160 0.77 -2.06 1.41
CA LYS A 160 1.06 -1.10 0.33
C LYS A 160 2.27 -1.49 -0.53
N ILE A 161 2.59 -2.78 -0.56
CA ILE A 161 3.67 -3.34 -1.38
C ILE A 161 3.11 -3.70 -2.75
N SER A 162 3.77 -3.25 -3.82
CA SER A 162 3.48 -3.69 -5.18
C SER A 162 4.10 -5.06 -5.46
N ILE A 163 3.23 -6.04 -5.65
CA ILE A 163 3.58 -7.44 -5.97
C ILE A 163 4.02 -7.58 -7.42
N ALA A 164 3.38 -6.84 -8.33
CA ALA A 164 3.71 -6.81 -9.74
C ALA A 164 3.45 -5.42 -10.33
N THR A 165 4.26 -5.07 -11.31
CA THR A 165 4.11 -3.87 -12.14
C THR A 165 4.34 -4.27 -13.59
N ASP A 166 3.89 -3.43 -14.50
CA ASP A 166 4.14 -3.60 -15.92
C ASP A 166 5.59 -3.23 -16.30
N SER A 167 5.91 -3.40 -17.58
CA SER A 167 7.25 -3.12 -18.10
C SER A 167 7.58 -1.62 -18.25
N SER A 168 6.61 -0.73 -18.07
CA SER A 168 6.86 0.72 -18.12
C SER A 168 7.68 1.17 -16.91
N PRO A 169 8.57 2.17 -17.09
CA PRO A 169 9.32 2.72 -15.97
C PRO A 169 8.35 3.35 -14.96
N THR A 170 8.36 2.83 -13.73
CA THR A 170 7.58 3.39 -12.62
C THR A 170 8.23 4.68 -12.12
N ASP A 171 7.44 5.75 -12.06
CA ASP A 171 7.83 6.98 -11.38
C ASP A 171 7.43 6.90 -9.90
N MET A 172 8.31 7.39 -9.04
CA MET A 172 8.11 7.41 -7.58
C MET A 172 6.84 8.19 -7.21
N GLN A 173 6.56 9.29 -7.92
CA GLN A 173 5.37 10.11 -7.69
C GLN A 173 4.07 9.34 -7.98
N MET A 174 4.07 8.48 -9.00
CA MET A 174 2.90 7.67 -9.33
C MET A 174 2.67 6.58 -8.29
N TYR A 175 3.76 5.99 -7.77
CA TYR A 175 3.69 4.99 -6.71
C TYR A 175 3.11 5.58 -5.41
N GLU A 176 3.57 6.75 -5.00
CA GLU A 176 3.05 7.51 -3.86
C GLU A 176 1.56 7.82 -4.03
N LEU A 177 1.17 8.32 -5.20
CA LEU A 177 -0.24 8.61 -5.49
C LEU A 177 -1.14 7.36 -5.45
N CYS A 178 -0.62 6.18 -5.86
CA CYS A 178 -1.34 4.91 -5.73
C CYS A 178 -1.51 4.50 -4.27
N CYS A 179 -0.50 4.74 -3.42
CA CYS A 179 -0.58 4.46 -1.99
C CYS A 179 -1.64 5.35 -1.31
N ASP A 180 -1.65 6.64 -1.63
CA ASP A 180 -2.65 7.59 -1.13
C ASP A 180 -4.07 7.22 -1.58
N MET A 181 -4.21 6.71 -2.81
CA MET A 181 -5.49 6.21 -3.32
C MET A 181 -6.01 5.01 -2.50
N ILE A 182 -5.13 4.09 -2.10
CA ILE A 182 -5.49 2.96 -1.23
C ILE A 182 -5.98 3.49 0.12
N ASP A 183 -5.23 4.40 0.75
CA ASP A 183 -5.62 4.98 2.04
C ASP A 183 -6.97 5.69 1.95
N LEU A 184 -7.18 6.49 0.91
CA LEU A 184 -8.45 7.19 0.70
C LEU A 184 -9.61 6.20 0.56
N LEU A 185 -9.43 5.14 -0.23
CA LEU A 185 -10.45 4.11 -0.41
C LEU A 185 -10.79 3.44 0.93
N ILE A 186 -9.78 2.99 1.67
CA ILE A 186 -9.96 2.28 2.93
C ILE A 186 -10.60 3.19 3.97
N ASN A 187 -10.15 4.43 4.11
CA ASN A 187 -10.71 5.40 5.05
C ASN A 187 -12.18 5.74 4.72
N MET A 188 -12.51 5.93 3.43
CA MET A 188 -13.89 6.19 3.02
C MET A 188 -14.79 4.97 3.24
N SER A 189 -14.31 3.77 2.91
CA SER A 189 -15.03 2.52 3.16
C SER A 189 -15.19 2.22 4.64
N GLN A 190 -14.27 2.64 5.51
CA GLN A 190 -14.44 2.52 6.96
C GLN A 190 -15.56 3.40 7.50
N ILE A 191 -15.69 4.61 6.94
CA ILE A 191 -16.71 5.58 7.37
C ILE A 191 -18.09 5.21 6.82
N TYR A 192 -18.19 4.82 5.56
CA TYR A 192 -19.47 4.65 4.85
C TYR A 192 -19.78 3.22 4.39
N GLY A 193 -18.84 2.29 4.46
CA GLY A 193 -18.99 0.91 3.99
C GLY A 193 -19.51 -0.07 5.05
N GLN A 194 -19.82 0.41 6.26
CA GLN A 194 -20.47 -0.42 7.25
C GLN A 194 -21.94 -0.62 6.85
N PRO A 195 -22.44 -1.87 6.79
CA PRO A 195 -23.85 -2.10 6.53
C PRO A 195 -24.67 -1.51 7.68
N ASP A 196 -25.61 -0.62 7.35
CA ASP A 196 -26.60 -0.12 8.29
C ASP A 196 -27.36 -1.31 8.91
N GLY A 197 -27.11 -1.60 10.18
CA GLY A 197 -27.90 -2.57 10.96
C GLY A 197 -27.11 -3.71 11.60
N ASN A 198 -26.36 -3.37 12.65
CA ASN A 198 -26.43 -4.09 13.93
C ASN A 198 -25.83 -3.19 15.03
N VAL A 199 -26.44 -2.01 15.20
CA VAL A 199 -26.46 -1.43 16.55
C VAL A 199 -27.47 -2.29 17.31
N VAL A 200 -26.99 -3.36 17.95
CA VAL A 200 -27.67 -3.83 19.15
C VAL A 200 -27.42 -2.71 20.14
N GLU A 201 -28.33 -1.75 20.20
CA GLU A 201 -28.48 -0.95 21.40
C GLU A 201 -28.82 -1.97 22.48
N THR A 202 -27.80 -2.44 23.21
CA THR A 202 -28.00 -2.87 24.58
C THR A 202 -28.47 -1.63 25.31
N ILE A 203 -29.78 -1.42 25.28
CA ILE A 203 -30.47 -0.64 26.30
C ILE A 203 -30.10 -1.35 27.59
N GLU A 204 -29.13 -0.79 28.32
CA GLU A 204 -28.95 -1.11 29.72
C GLU A 204 -30.23 -0.65 30.41
N ASP A 205 -31.10 -1.62 30.70
CA ASP A 205 -32.25 -1.47 31.59
C ASP A 205 -31.75 -1.12 33.00
N ASP A 206 -31.42 0.15 33.22
CA ASP A 206 -31.29 0.71 34.57
C ASP A 206 -32.72 0.95 35.12
N VAL A 207 -33.31 -0.13 35.62
CA VAL A 207 -34.49 -0.10 36.48
C VAL A 207 -34.05 0.31 37.89
N TYR A 208 -34.36 1.55 38.27
CA TYR A 208 -34.73 1.90 39.65
C TYR A 208 -35.86 2.94 39.67
N ASP A 209 -37.07 2.41 39.74
CA ASP A 209 -38.21 2.78 40.60
C ASP A 209 -38.12 4.10 41.40
N ASP A 210 -39.01 5.06 41.10
CA ASP A 210 -39.99 5.58 42.08
C ASP A 210 -41.07 6.45 41.39
N GLY A 211 -42.33 6.33 41.83
CA GLY A 211 -43.34 7.39 41.68
C GLY A 211 -44.60 7.11 40.85
N ILE A 212 -45.56 6.47 41.50
CA ILE A 212 -47.00 6.30 41.14
C ILE A 212 -47.69 7.62 40.72
N ILE A 213 -48.60 7.58 39.73
CA ILE A 213 -50.06 7.92 39.82
C ILE A 213 -50.78 7.62 38.48
N ASN A 214 -51.93 6.96 38.62
CA ASN A 214 -52.89 6.51 37.63
C ASN A 214 -53.58 7.64 36.85
N ASP A 215 -54.06 7.32 35.64
CA ASP A 215 -55.48 7.40 35.22
C ASP A 215 -55.53 7.17 33.69
N GLU A 216 -55.96 6.00 33.23
CA GLU A 216 -57.35 5.62 32.87
C GLU A 216 -57.91 6.30 31.58
N GLN A 217 -58.32 5.42 30.65
CA GLN A 217 -59.29 5.62 29.56
C GLN A 217 -58.80 6.49 28.38
N SER A 218 -59.08 6.24 27.10
CA SER A 218 -60.00 5.38 26.33
C SER A 218 -59.59 5.62 24.86
N ALA A 219 -59.29 4.60 24.06
CA ALA A 219 -60.18 4.01 23.06
C ALA A 219 -60.71 4.98 21.97
N GLU A 220 -60.55 4.52 20.71
CA GLU A 220 -61.31 4.91 19.50
C GLU A 220 -60.96 6.26 18.84
N ASN A 221 -60.97 6.45 17.51
CA ASN A 221 -61.19 5.63 16.33
C ASN A 221 -60.82 6.50 15.10
N LEU A 222 -60.37 5.84 14.03
CA LEU A 222 -60.68 6.08 12.60
C LEU A 222 -60.62 7.51 11.99
N GLU A 223 -59.63 7.67 11.09
CA GLU A 223 -59.67 8.17 9.69
C GLU A 223 -61.04 8.41 9.00
N PRO A 224 -61.13 8.99 7.76
CA PRO A 224 -60.24 9.88 6.97
C PRO A 224 -61.02 11.02 6.24
N GLU A 225 -60.35 11.65 5.24
CA GLU A 225 -60.92 12.37 4.06
C GLU A 225 -61.37 13.83 4.26
N ASP A 226 -61.24 14.77 3.33
CA ASP A 226 -60.58 14.85 2.03
C ASP A 226 -60.59 16.34 1.60
N ASP A 227 -59.74 16.62 0.61
CA ASP A 227 -59.93 17.57 -0.48
C ASP A 227 -59.79 19.10 -0.34
N ASP A 228 -59.09 19.58 -1.40
CA ASP A 228 -59.21 20.86 -2.10
C ASP A 228 -58.64 22.13 -1.45
N LYS A 229 -58.03 23.07 -2.17
CA LYS A 229 -57.31 23.20 -3.45
C LYS A 229 -56.93 24.69 -3.52
N ASP A 230 -55.85 24.99 -4.24
CA ASP A 230 -55.51 26.27 -4.89
C ASP A 230 -55.13 27.49 -4.01
N GLU A 231 -53.87 27.94 -3.98
CA GLU A 231 -53.05 28.62 -5.02
C GLU A 231 -53.29 30.15 -5.08
N HIS A 232 -52.41 30.96 -4.45
CA HIS A 232 -51.75 32.12 -5.10
C HIS A 232 -50.85 32.95 -4.14
N VAL A 233 -49.61 33.14 -4.57
CA VAL A 233 -48.62 34.18 -4.22
C VAL A 233 -48.63 35.12 -5.46
N PRO A 234 -48.36 36.46 -5.45
CA PRO A 234 -47.09 36.98 -4.94
C PRO A 234 -46.92 38.48 -4.54
N ASN A 235 -45.72 38.73 -3.98
CA ASN A 235 -44.85 39.92 -4.02
C ASN A 235 -45.09 41.15 -3.10
N GLY A 236 -44.08 41.44 -2.25
CA GLY A 236 -43.37 42.72 -2.33
C GLY A 236 -42.98 43.47 -1.03
N ILE A 237 -41.66 43.52 -0.75
CA ILE A 237 -40.84 44.73 -0.44
C ILE A 237 -40.70 45.27 1.01
N HIS A 238 -39.44 45.21 1.49
CA HIS A 238 -38.62 46.08 2.37
C HIS A 238 -38.72 46.14 3.91
N GLU A 239 -37.51 46.13 4.50
CA GLU A 239 -37.08 46.25 5.92
C GLU A 239 -37.37 47.61 6.59
N PRO A 240 -37.14 47.75 7.92
CA PRO A 240 -35.85 48.30 8.37
C PRO A 240 -35.25 47.76 9.71
N THR A 241 -33.92 47.63 9.68
CA THR A 241 -32.82 47.82 10.67
C THR A 241 -33.08 48.09 12.16
N THR A 242 -32.30 47.42 13.03
CA THR A 242 -31.51 47.89 14.23
C THR A 242 -31.22 46.67 15.14
N SER A 243 -30.13 46.47 15.90
CA SER A 243 -28.78 47.05 16.06
C SER A 243 -27.97 46.11 17.00
N TYR A 244 -26.65 46.07 16.79
CA TYR A 244 -25.53 45.50 17.56
C TYR A 244 -25.70 45.15 19.06
N THR A 245 -25.06 44.07 19.52
CA THR A 245 -23.93 44.11 20.50
C THR A 245 -23.23 42.74 20.69
N ASN A 246 -21.98 42.82 21.15
CA ASN A 246 -20.87 41.84 21.13
C ASN A 246 -20.99 40.66 22.11
N GLY A 247 -20.24 39.57 21.86
CA GLY A 247 -19.99 38.56 22.90
C GLY A 247 -19.19 37.32 22.53
N SER A 248 -17.86 37.47 22.41
CA SER A 248 -16.80 36.50 22.75
C SER A 248 -16.79 35.09 22.14
N LEU A 249 -15.77 34.91 21.28
CA LEU A 249 -15.10 33.66 20.95
C LEU A 249 -14.47 33.05 22.21
N SER A 250 -14.73 31.77 22.50
CA SER A 250 -13.90 30.94 23.37
C SER A 250 -13.64 29.58 22.73
N THR A 251 -12.36 29.28 22.67
CA THR A 251 -11.73 28.07 22.15
C THR A 251 -11.58 27.01 23.25
N THR A 252 -11.42 25.76 22.79
CA THR A 252 -10.86 24.55 23.46
C THR A 252 -11.87 23.54 24.07
N PRO A 253 -11.50 22.25 24.20
CA PRO A 253 -10.80 21.36 23.25
C PRO A 253 -11.54 20.01 23.06
N VAL A 254 -11.46 19.42 21.87
CA VAL A 254 -11.89 18.02 21.64
C VAL A 254 -10.84 17.11 22.30
N LYS A 255 -11.25 16.41 23.36
CA LYS A 255 -10.44 15.38 24.03
C LYS A 255 -10.48 14.10 23.20
N THR A 256 -9.37 13.83 22.51
CA THR A 256 -8.97 12.48 22.14
C THR A 256 -8.63 11.72 23.42
N SER A 257 -9.36 10.64 23.71
CA SER A 257 -8.94 9.64 24.69
C SER A 257 -8.89 8.27 24.02
N CYS A 258 -7.68 7.87 23.69
CA CYS A 258 -7.29 6.49 23.51
C CYS A 258 -7.37 5.76 24.85
N SER A 259 -7.92 4.55 24.85
CA SER A 259 -7.80 3.61 25.97
C SER A 259 -7.45 2.23 25.44
N SER A 260 -6.24 1.80 25.76
CA SER A 260 -5.80 0.41 25.69
C SER A 260 -6.50 -0.39 26.79
N ILE A 261 -6.90 -1.63 26.50
CA ILE A 261 -6.49 -2.88 27.18
C ILE A 261 -7.18 -4.07 26.49
N THR A 262 -6.40 -5.14 26.38
CA THR A 262 -6.59 -6.44 25.75
C THR A 262 -7.70 -7.30 26.38
N ASP A 263 -8.50 -7.99 25.57
CA ASP A 263 -8.55 -9.47 25.52
C ASP A 263 -9.71 -9.97 24.62
N GLU A 264 -9.35 -10.87 23.71
CA GLU A 264 -10.13 -11.74 22.82
C GLU A 264 -11.67 -11.59 22.76
N ILE A 265 -12.15 -10.76 21.82
CA ILE A 265 -13.47 -10.94 21.19
C ILE A 265 -13.31 -10.63 19.70
N ASN A 266 -13.33 -11.70 18.90
CA ASN A 266 -13.56 -11.77 17.44
C ASN A 266 -13.79 -10.39 16.78
N GLU A 267 -12.72 -9.71 16.32
CA GLU A 267 -12.88 -8.51 15.51
C GLU A 267 -13.75 -8.89 14.30
N PRO A 268 -14.90 -8.23 14.06
CA PRO A 268 -15.44 -8.24 12.73
C PRO A 268 -14.40 -7.47 11.94
N THR A 269 -13.52 -8.17 11.21
CA THR A 269 -12.78 -7.53 10.12
C THR A 269 -13.83 -6.88 9.28
N SER A 270 -14.01 -5.57 9.45
CA SER A 270 -14.99 -4.83 8.69
C SER A 270 -14.65 -5.12 7.23
N ASN A 271 -15.65 -5.55 6.46
CA ASN A 271 -15.51 -5.84 5.02
C ASN A 271 -15.29 -4.51 4.25
N VAL A 272 -14.35 -3.69 4.71
CA VAL A 272 -13.97 -2.37 4.16
C VAL A 272 -13.41 -2.53 2.76
N PHE A 273 -12.79 -3.67 2.50
CA PHE A 273 -12.34 -4.08 1.18
C PHE A 273 -12.96 -5.44 0.84
N ASP A 274 -13.85 -5.43 -0.14
CA ASP A 274 -14.68 -6.56 -0.56
C ASP A 274 -14.55 -6.84 -2.07
N SER A 275 -15.23 -7.88 -2.54
CA SER A 275 -15.17 -8.29 -3.96
C SER A 275 -15.72 -7.27 -4.96
N MET A 276 -16.47 -6.26 -4.48
CA MET A 276 -17.05 -5.22 -5.31
C MET A 276 -16.21 -3.94 -5.31
N SER A 277 -15.30 -3.80 -4.35
CA SER A 277 -14.46 -2.64 -4.13
C SER A 277 -13.77 -2.16 -5.40
N SER A 278 -14.03 -0.89 -5.72
CA SER A 278 -13.50 -0.20 -6.89
C SER A 278 -13.54 1.29 -6.65
N SER A 279 -12.63 2.04 -7.27
CA SER A 279 -12.60 3.49 -7.19
C SER A 279 -12.07 4.09 -8.48
N VAL A 280 -12.58 5.27 -8.83
CA VAL A 280 -12.11 6.07 -9.95
C VAL A 280 -11.84 7.48 -9.43
N ILE A 281 -10.60 7.95 -9.57
CA ILE A 281 -10.20 9.31 -9.21
C ILE A 281 -9.73 10.01 -10.47
N LYS A 282 -10.40 11.12 -10.82
CA LYS A 282 -9.98 11.96 -11.94
C LYS A 282 -9.04 13.06 -11.43
N LEU A 283 -7.91 13.21 -12.10
CA LEU A 283 -6.88 14.19 -11.76
C LEU A 283 -6.96 15.40 -12.69
N THR A 284 -6.62 16.57 -12.15
CA THR A 284 -6.47 17.80 -12.94
C THR A 284 -5.33 17.60 -13.95
N GLY A 285 -5.66 17.54 -15.24
CA GLY A 285 -4.69 17.24 -16.30
C GLY A 285 -5.09 16.09 -17.24
N GLY A 286 -6.33 15.59 -17.16
CA GLY A 286 -6.86 14.59 -18.11
C GLY A 286 -6.36 13.17 -17.85
N ARG A 287 -5.85 12.89 -16.65
CA ARG A 287 -5.51 11.56 -16.17
C ARG A 287 -6.56 11.08 -15.16
N ALA A 288 -6.68 9.77 -15.02
CA ALA A 288 -7.50 9.13 -14.01
C ALA A 288 -6.79 7.91 -13.42
N LEU A 289 -7.00 7.69 -12.14
CA LEU A 289 -6.63 6.48 -11.43
C LEU A 289 -7.86 5.59 -11.33
N TYR A 290 -7.70 4.32 -11.70
CA TYR A 290 -8.72 3.30 -11.60
C TYR A 290 -8.22 2.20 -10.66
N LEU A 291 -8.96 1.91 -9.60
CA LEU A 291 -8.69 0.83 -8.67
C LEU A 291 -9.79 -0.21 -8.77
N LYS A 292 -9.40 -1.49 -8.81
CA LYS A 292 -10.31 -2.62 -8.74
C LYS A 292 -9.74 -3.75 -7.87
N GLU A 293 -10.60 -4.33 -7.03
CA GLU A 293 -10.24 -5.51 -6.24
C GLU A 293 -9.98 -6.75 -7.13
N ILE A 294 -8.89 -7.45 -6.80
CA ILE A 294 -8.48 -8.73 -7.42
C ILE A 294 -8.74 -9.90 -6.46
N ASN A 295 -8.35 -9.75 -5.19
CA ASN A 295 -8.74 -10.64 -4.10
C ASN A 295 -8.81 -9.83 -2.78
N ARG A 296 -9.16 -10.48 -1.67
CA ARG A 296 -9.28 -9.83 -0.34
C ARG A 296 -8.07 -8.99 0.09
N HIS A 297 -6.88 -9.27 -0.44
CA HIS A 297 -5.64 -8.57 -0.08
C HIS A 297 -5.07 -7.75 -1.25
N LEU A 298 -5.39 -8.09 -2.49
CA LEU A 298 -4.78 -7.53 -3.69
C LEU A 298 -5.74 -6.61 -4.44
N ALA A 299 -5.25 -5.45 -4.82
CA ALA A 299 -5.92 -4.53 -5.72
C ALA A 299 -5.07 -4.24 -6.96
N LEU A 300 -5.74 -4.13 -8.09
CA LEU A 300 -5.18 -3.58 -9.31
C LEU A 300 -5.42 -2.07 -9.31
N ILE A 301 -4.37 -1.29 -9.51
CA ILE A 301 -4.43 0.15 -9.70
C ILE A 301 -3.85 0.48 -11.07
N CYS A 302 -4.62 1.17 -11.90
CA CYS A 302 -4.23 1.57 -13.25
C CYS A 302 -4.24 3.08 -13.37
N VAL A 303 -3.24 3.62 -14.06
CA VAL A 303 -3.20 5.01 -14.51
C VAL A 303 -3.64 5.04 -15.96
N LEU A 304 -4.64 5.87 -16.28
CA LEU A 304 -5.17 6.00 -17.65
C LEU A 304 -5.50 7.45 -17.98
N ARG A 305 -5.71 7.71 -19.26
CA ARG A 305 -6.27 9.01 -19.71
C ARG A 305 -7.76 9.04 -19.46
N GLU A 306 -8.28 10.22 -19.14
CA GLU A 306 -9.72 10.41 -18.90
C GLU A 306 -10.57 10.00 -20.12
N GLU A 307 -10.05 10.20 -21.33
CA GLU A 307 -10.69 9.76 -22.57
C GLU A 307 -10.95 8.24 -22.62
N ALA A 308 -10.06 7.44 -22.01
CA ALA A 308 -10.23 5.99 -21.96
C ALA A 308 -11.41 5.57 -21.06
N LEU A 309 -11.80 6.40 -20.09
CA LEU A 309 -12.99 6.15 -19.26
C LEU A 309 -14.30 6.17 -20.05
N THR A 310 -14.33 6.76 -21.25
CA THR A 310 -15.52 6.66 -22.13
C THR A 310 -15.86 5.22 -22.50
N LYS A 311 -14.89 4.31 -22.47
CA LYS A 311 -15.02 2.88 -22.74
C LYS A 311 -14.89 2.04 -21.48
N GLN A 312 -15.37 2.53 -20.34
CA GLN A 312 -15.27 1.86 -19.05
C GLN A 312 -15.74 0.40 -19.07
N ALA A 313 -16.81 0.07 -19.79
CA ALA A 313 -17.30 -1.31 -19.89
C ALA A 313 -16.27 -2.29 -20.49
N ILE A 314 -15.46 -1.83 -21.45
CA ILE A 314 -14.39 -2.66 -22.06
C ILE A 314 -13.25 -2.82 -21.08
N ILE A 315 -12.89 -1.75 -20.37
CA ILE A 315 -11.87 -1.77 -19.31
C ILE A 315 -12.28 -2.78 -18.23
N GLU A 316 -13.50 -2.68 -17.71
CA GLU A 316 -14.01 -3.59 -16.69
C GLU A 316 -14.05 -5.04 -17.17
N TYR A 317 -14.44 -5.29 -18.43
CA TYR A 317 -14.38 -6.63 -19.01
C TYR A 317 -12.95 -7.18 -19.01
N ASN A 318 -11.99 -6.41 -19.51
CA ASN A 318 -10.58 -6.81 -19.57
C ASN A 318 -9.99 -7.03 -18.18
N VAL A 319 -10.28 -6.15 -17.22
CA VAL A 319 -9.85 -6.26 -15.81
C VAL A 319 -10.46 -7.51 -15.17
N ASN A 320 -11.72 -7.83 -15.44
CA ASN A 320 -12.35 -9.04 -14.92
C ASN A 320 -11.75 -10.31 -15.54
N GLN A 321 -11.31 -10.29 -16.80
CA GLN A 321 -10.56 -11.41 -17.38
C GLN A 321 -9.18 -11.55 -16.71
N LEU A 322 -8.47 -10.44 -16.53
CA LEU A 322 -7.18 -10.43 -15.82
C LEU A 322 -7.32 -11.00 -14.40
N LYS A 323 -8.35 -10.58 -13.66
CA LYS A 323 -8.65 -11.08 -12.31
C LYS A 323 -8.77 -12.60 -12.29
N LYS A 324 -9.50 -13.19 -13.24
CA LYS A 324 -9.62 -14.65 -13.36
C LYS A 324 -8.27 -15.31 -13.62
N SER A 325 -7.49 -14.77 -14.55
CA SER A 325 -6.15 -15.30 -14.88
C SER A 325 -5.19 -15.24 -13.69
N ILE A 326 -5.20 -14.14 -12.92
CA ILE A 326 -4.36 -13.99 -11.73
C ILE A 326 -4.76 -15.00 -10.64
N LEU A 327 -6.07 -15.17 -10.40
CA LEU A 327 -6.55 -16.15 -9.43
C LEU A 327 -6.17 -17.58 -9.82
N GLU A 328 -6.33 -17.95 -11.10
CA GLU A 328 -5.93 -19.26 -11.61
C GLU A 328 -4.42 -19.48 -11.49
N LEU A 329 -3.60 -18.47 -11.78
CA LEU A 329 -2.15 -18.53 -11.60
C LEU A 329 -1.76 -18.84 -10.15
N PHE A 330 -2.41 -18.19 -9.17
CA PHE A 330 -2.15 -18.48 -7.76
C PHE A 330 -2.62 -19.88 -7.35
N HIS A 331 -3.74 -20.38 -7.87
CA HIS A 331 -4.18 -21.75 -7.60
C HIS A 331 -3.19 -22.80 -8.12
N LEU A 332 -2.68 -22.63 -9.34
CA LEU A 332 -1.69 -23.55 -9.94
C LEU A 332 -0.39 -23.62 -9.14
N THR A 333 -0.01 -22.55 -8.44
CA THR A 333 1.18 -22.55 -7.58
C THR A 333 1.00 -23.33 -6.29
N HIS A 334 -0.22 -23.44 -5.76
CA HIS A 334 -0.49 -24.26 -4.57
C HIS A 334 -0.55 -25.76 -4.89
N GLU A 335 -0.90 -26.12 -6.13
CA GLU A 335 -1.00 -27.52 -6.58
C GLU A 335 0.32 -28.10 -7.13
N THR A 336 1.38 -27.30 -7.23
CA THR A 336 2.72 -27.81 -7.55
C THR A 336 3.49 -28.04 -6.25
N PRO A 337 3.38 -29.22 -5.60
CA PRO A 337 4.34 -29.59 -4.58
C PRO A 337 5.70 -29.61 -5.27
N VAL A 338 6.63 -28.85 -4.71
CA VAL A 338 8.04 -28.85 -5.10
C VAL A 338 8.48 -30.30 -5.24
N ALA A 339 8.58 -30.77 -6.48
CA ALA A 339 9.02 -32.12 -6.77
C ALA A 339 10.52 -32.17 -6.47
N SER A 340 10.84 -32.72 -5.29
CA SER A 340 12.07 -33.41 -4.87
C SER A 340 13.41 -32.70 -5.06
#